data_AF-A0A0B1PEB9-F1
#
_entry.id   AF-A0A0B1PEB9-F1
#
_cell.length_a   1.000
_cell.length_b   1.000
_cell.length_c   1.000
_cell.angle_alpha   90.00
_cell.angle_beta   90.00
_cell.angle_gamma   90.00
#
_symmetry.space_group_name_H-M   'P 1'
#
loop_
_entity.id
_entity.type
_entity.pdbx_description
1 polymer ?
#
loop_
_entity_poly.entity_id
_entity_poly.type
_entity_poly.pdbx_seq_one_letter_code
_entity_poly.pdbx_strand_id
1 'polypeptide(L)'
;MSSTEYKSKITWQLDSPFTTNNVPKLSPEHLDTIVSLLSRLITPIGQYRRDHITPSKGKRSTKSSRKQKSAKQQKILSQRCQTPLVPEISKYVIIGLHSVVRKLESLSNLSRKQSIRSSDLETLEIDHKTIVDDASPSNCHFLAVFILSSSMPMAIEDLLQQLIVTASLAHPEYPQTRLVRLSENYHNHLSQCLGIPSASMIGILNGAPLSKGLAEFMTNHVPEIRIPWLEGSSSVQYLPVKINEMENLVVSVVKHKKTQIMRKQNIKTT
;
A
#
# COMPACT_ATOMS: atom_id res chain seq x y z
N MET A 1 2.46 26.43 43.51
CA MET A 1 1.82 25.97 42.27
C MET A 1 2.38 26.83 41.15
N SER A 2 3.18 26.28 40.24
CA SER A 2 3.80 27.04 39.16
C SER A 2 2.77 27.30 38.07
N SER A 3 2.47 28.56 37.79
CA SER A 3 1.71 28.98 36.62
C SER A 3 2.51 28.65 35.34
N THR A 4 1.93 27.83 34.46
CA THR A 4 2.44 27.58 33.11
C THR A 4 1.88 28.64 32.17
N GLU A 5 2.74 29.48 31.60
CA GLU A 5 2.36 30.41 30.53
C GLU A 5 2.74 29.81 29.18
N TYR A 6 1.82 29.88 28.22
CA TYR A 6 2.06 29.47 26.83
C TYR A 6 2.52 30.68 26.03
N LYS A 7 3.72 30.61 25.44
CA LYS A 7 4.25 31.65 24.55
C LYS A 7 4.37 31.08 23.14
N SER A 8 3.84 31.79 22.15
CA SER A 8 4.05 31.45 20.74
C SER A 8 5.50 31.69 20.35
N LYS A 9 6.11 30.70 19.68
CA LYS A 9 7.44 30.78 19.10
C LYS A 9 7.35 30.33 17.65
N ILE A 10 7.85 31.17 16.76
CA ILE A 10 8.01 30.81 15.35
C ILE A 10 9.14 29.78 15.22
N THR A 11 8.85 28.70 14.50
CA THR A 11 9.81 27.68 14.11
C THR A 11 9.75 27.51 12.59
N TRP A 12 10.92 27.48 11.96
CA TRP A 12 11.04 27.29 10.52
C TRP A 12 11.16 25.79 10.22
N GLN A 13 10.30 25.27 9.36
CA GLN A 13 10.33 23.90 8.87
C GLN A 13 10.75 23.89 7.40
N LEU A 14 11.72 23.02 7.08
CA LEU A 14 12.12 22.75 5.70
C LEU A 14 11.25 21.63 5.14
N ASP A 15 10.66 21.85 3.97
CA ASP A 15 9.83 20.88 3.25
C ASP A 15 10.48 20.54 1.91
N SER A 16 10.35 19.27 1.50
CA SER A 16 10.85 18.81 0.20
C SER A 16 9.85 19.13 -0.91
N PRO A 17 10.22 19.86 -1.97
CA PRO A 17 9.32 20.09 -3.10
C PRO A 17 9.04 18.80 -3.91
N PHE A 18 9.89 17.79 -3.76
CA PHE A 18 9.84 16.52 -4.52
C PHE A 18 8.79 15.52 -4.00
N THR A 19 8.17 15.78 -2.84
CA THR A 19 7.15 14.92 -2.22
C THR A 19 5.72 15.37 -2.54
N THR A 20 5.54 16.28 -3.51
CA THR A 20 4.20 16.72 -3.92
C THR A 20 3.55 15.64 -4.78
N ASN A 21 2.80 14.74 -4.16
CA ASN A 21 2.17 13.61 -4.83
C ASN A 21 1.08 14.06 -5.80
N ASN A 22 1.30 13.84 -7.09
CA ASN A 22 0.26 13.91 -8.10
C ASN A 22 -0.41 12.54 -8.24
N VAL A 23 -1.17 12.12 -7.23
CA VAL A 23 -2.12 11.01 -7.44
C VAL A 23 -3.16 11.53 -8.45
N PRO A 24 -3.34 10.85 -9.59
CA PRO A 24 -4.24 11.36 -10.60
C PRO A 24 -5.68 11.37 -10.09
N LYS A 25 -6.31 12.54 -10.19
CA LYS A 25 -7.70 12.74 -9.83
C LYS A 25 -8.57 12.09 -10.91
N LEU A 26 -9.13 10.92 -10.60
CA LEU A 26 -10.06 10.22 -11.49
C LEU A 26 -11.49 10.76 -11.32
N SER A 27 -12.25 10.82 -12.41
CA SER A 27 -13.69 11.10 -12.35
C SER A 27 -14.42 10.02 -11.52
N PRO A 28 -15.40 10.39 -10.69
CA PRO A 28 -16.17 9.42 -9.89
C PRO A 28 -16.88 8.37 -10.75
N GLU A 29 -17.38 8.73 -11.94
CA GLU A 29 -18.05 7.80 -12.86
C GLU A 29 -17.11 6.68 -13.35
N HIS A 30 -15.85 7.03 -13.60
CA HIS A 30 -14.82 6.06 -13.97
C HIS A 30 -14.46 5.15 -12.79
N LEU A 31 -14.46 5.67 -11.56
CA LEU A 31 -14.24 4.87 -10.35
C LEU A 31 -15.34 3.84 -10.16
N ASP A 32 -16.62 4.21 -10.33
CA ASP A 32 -17.75 3.28 -10.22
C ASP A 32 -17.64 2.14 -11.24
N THR A 33 -17.27 2.47 -12.48
CA THR A 33 -17.08 1.49 -13.56
C THR A 33 -15.92 0.53 -13.23
N ILE A 34 -14.79 1.06 -12.76
CA ILE A 34 -13.63 0.26 -12.34
C ILE A 34 -13.99 -0.67 -11.19
N VAL A 35 -14.69 -0.16 -10.17
CA VAL A 35 -15.12 -0.96 -9.01
C VAL A 35 -16.11 -2.05 -9.44
N SER A 36 -17.02 -1.77 -10.35
CA SER A 36 -17.95 -2.76 -10.91
C SER A 36 -17.19 -3.89 -11.62
N LEU A 37 -16.25 -3.55 -12.51
CA LEU A 37 -15.41 -4.53 -13.21
C LEU A 37 -14.54 -5.35 -12.25
N LEU A 38 -13.93 -4.69 -11.27
CA LEU A 38 -13.10 -5.33 -10.26
C LEU A 38 -13.93 -6.24 -9.34
N SER A 39 -15.16 -5.85 -8.99
CA SER A 39 -16.08 -6.67 -8.20
C SER A 39 -16.44 -7.97 -8.93
N ARG A 40 -16.66 -7.91 -10.25
CA ARG A 40 -16.92 -9.08 -11.10
C ARG A 40 -15.71 -10.01 -11.16
N LEU A 41 -14.49 -9.47 -11.19
CA LEU A 41 -13.25 -10.26 -11.23
C LEU A 41 -12.96 -10.98 -9.90
N ILE A 42 -13.23 -10.33 -8.77
CA ILE A 42 -12.89 -10.89 -7.44
C ILE A 42 -14.01 -11.76 -6.82
N THR A 43 -15.26 -11.64 -7.30
CA THR A 43 -16.41 -12.39 -6.76
C THR A 43 -16.19 -13.92 -6.75
N PRO A 44 -15.64 -14.55 -7.81
CA PRO A 44 -15.33 -15.98 -7.79
C PRO A 44 -14.35 -16.39 -6.69
N ILE A 45 -13.40 -15.50 -6.35
CA ILE A 45 -12.43 -15.74 -5.26
C ILE A 45 -13.16 -15.76 -3.92
N GLY A 46 -14.07 -14.81 -3.69
CA GLY A 46 -14.82 -14.75 -2.43
C GLY A 46 -15.85 -15.87 -2.27
N GLN A 47 -16.49 -16.31 -3.36
CA GLN A 47 -17.37 -17.49 -3.35
C GLN A 47 -16.58 -18.73 -2.98
N TYR A 48 -15.43 -18.96 -3.64
CA TYR A 48 -14.57 -20.09 -3.31
C TYR A 48 -14.14 -20.09 -1.83
N ARG A 49 -13.76 -18.93 -1.28
CA ARG A 49 -13.42 -18.78 0.14
C ARG A 49 -14.60 -19.11 1.07
N ARG A 50 -15.81 -18.64 0.73
CA ARG A 50 -17.01 -18.89 1.55
C ARG A 50 -17.40 -20.37 1.57
N ASP A 51 -17.33 -21.03 0.43
CA ASP A 51 -17.84 -22.39 0.28
C ASP A 51 -16.80 -23.44 0.73
N HIS A 52 -15.50 -23.15 0.59
CA HIS A 52 -14.44 -24.14 0.79
C HIS A 52 -13.48 -23.84 1.95
N ILE A 53 -13.37 -22.59 2.40
CA ILE A 53 -12.50 -22.25 3.53
C ILE A 53 -13.35 -22.19 4.80
N THR A 54 -13.22 -23.22 5.64
CA THR A 54 -13.83 -23.20 6.96
C THR A 54 -13.19 -22.09 7.79
N PRO A 55 -13.95 -21.07 8.25
CA PRO A 55 -13.39 -20.02 9.08
C PRO A 55 -12.85 -20.65 10.38
N SER A 56 -11.65 -20.23 10.81
CA SER A 56 -11.07 -20.73 12.04
C SER A 56 -11.98 -20.36 13.21
N LYS A 57 -12.65 -21.35 13.80
CA LYS A 57 -13.41 -21.13 15.03
C LYS A 57 -12.40 -20.83 16.15
N GLY A 58 -12.44 -19.60 16.67
CA GLY A 58 -11.46 -19.11 17.65
C GLY A 58 -11.30 -20.03 18.86
N LYS A 59 -10.19 -19.87 19.60
CA LYS A 59 -9.79 -20.75 20.73
C LYS A 59 -10.87 -20.95 21.81
N ARG A 60 -11.87 -20.07 21.92
CA ARG A 60 -13.00 -20.19 22.87
C ARG A 60 -14.08 -21.17 22.41
N SER A 61 -14.25 -21.34 21.09
CA SER A 61 -15.20 -22.28 20.47
C SER A 61 -14.74 -23.74 20.60
N THR A 62 -13.43 -23.99 20.61
CA THR A 62 -12.87 -25.35 20.72
C THR A 62 -13.07 -25.97 22.10
N LYS A 63 -13.15 -25.16 23.17
CA LYS A 63 -13.51 -25.63 24.52
C LYS A 63 -14.98 -26.04 24.64
N SER A 64 -15.89 -25.36 23.94
CA SER A 64 -17.33 -25.69 23.95
C SER A 64 -17.64 -26.92 23.10
N SER A 65 -17.00 -27.07 21.92
CA SER A 65 -17.22 -28.25 21.06
C SER A 65 -16.61 -29.54 21.62
N ARG A 66 -15.62 -29.46 22.53
CA ARG A 66 -15.08 -30.64 23.25
C ARG A 66 -16.12 -31.34 24.12
N LYS A 67 -17.15 -30.64 24.62
CA LYS A 67 -18.24 -31.23 25.42
C LYS A 67 -19.36 -31.88 24.57
N GLN A 68 -19.40 -31.63 23.25
CA GLN A 68 -20.45 -32.16 22.35
C GLN A 68 -19.96 -33.26 21.38
N LYS A 69 -18.69 -33.68 21.49
CA LYS A 69 -18.08 -34.66 20.58
C LYS A 69 -18.47 -36.13 20.83
N SER A 70 -19.23 -36.43 21.89
CA SER A 70 -19.64 -37.80 22.23
C SER A 70 -20.93 -38.30 21.55
N ALA A 71 -21.58 -37.52 20.67
CA ALA A 71 -22.86 -37.91 20.05
C ALA A 71 -22.97 -37.77 18.51
N LYS A 72 -21.90 -37.39 17.79
CA LYS A 72 -21.96 -37.15 16.33
C LYS A 72 -20.78 -37.76 15.54
N GLN A 73 -20.37 -38.97 15.90
CA GLN A 73 -19.25 -39.65 15.23
C GLN A 73 -19.64 -40.57 14.07
N GLN A 74 -20.93 -40.67 13.69
CA GLN A 74 -21.39 -41.62 12.65
C GLN A 74 -22.00 -40.99 11.38
N LYS A 75 -21.81 -39.68 11.11
CA LYS A 75 -22.34 -39.04 9.89
C LYS A 75 -21.35 -38.27 9.01
N ILE A 76 -20.03 -38.40 9.21
CA ILE A 76 -19.00 -37.57 8.52
C ILE A 76 -18.10 -38.41 7.58
N LEU A 77 -18.55 -39.58 7.12
CA LEU A 77 -17.75 -40.43 6.21
C LEU A 77 -18.27 -40.50 4.76
N SER A 78 -19.32 -39.76 4.39
CA SER A 78 -19.99 -39.95 3.08
C SER A 78 -20.04 -38.71 2.18
N GLN A 79 -19.23 -37.68 2.43
CA GLN A 79 -19.15 -36.53 1.52
C GLN A 79 -17.70 -36.03 1.37
N ARG A 80 -16.82 -36.94 0.96
CA ARG A 80 -15.54 -36.57 0.33
C ARG A 80 -15.84 -36.18 -1.13
N CYS A 81 -16.68 -35.17 -1.32
CA CYS A 81 -16.86 -34.56 -2.62
C CYS A 81 -15.56 -33.84 -2.97
N GLN A 82 -14.97 -34.26 -4.09
CA GLN A 82 -13.92 -33.64 -4.88
C GLN A 82 -13.63 -32.19 -4.47
N THR A 83 -12.44 -31.92 -3.95
CA THR A 83 -11.99 -30.54 -3.72
C THR A 83 -11.95 -29.83 -5.07
N PRO A 84 -12.81 -28.84 -5.34
CA PRO A 84 -12.79 -28.16 -6.62
C PRO A 84 -11.49 -27.37 -6.75
N LEU A 85 -11.04 -27.21 -7.99
CA LEU A 85 -9.83 -26.48 -8.32
C LEU A 85 -9.96 -25.03 -7.85
N VAL A 86 -8.90 -24.52 -7.23
CA VAL A 86 -8.82 -23.10 -6.86
C VAL A 86 -9.05 -22.26 -8.13
N PRO A 87 -9.88 -21.20 -8.08
CA PRO A 87 -10.12 -20.35 -9.25
C PRO A 87 -8.80 -19.88 -9.86
N GLU A 88 -8.64 -20.03 -11.18
CA GLU A 88 -7.40 -19.66 -11.89
C GLU A 88 -7.00 -18.21 -11.63
N ILE A 89 -8.00 -17.32 -11.50
CA ILE A 89 -7.84 -15.91 -11.19
C ILE A 89 -7.09 -15.65 -9.86
N SER A 90 -7.11 -16.59 -8.90
CA SER A 90 -6.46 -16.40 -7.61
C SER A 90 -4.94 -16.29 -7.73
N LYS A 91 -4.33 -16.85 -8.79
CA LYS A 91 -2.89 -16.77 -9.04
C LYS A 91 -2.45 -15.37 -9.48
N TYR A 92 -3.37 -14.61 -10.07
CA TYR A 92 -3.10 -13.29 -10.64
C TYR A 92 -3.50 -12.13 -9.74
N VAL A 93 -4.18 -12.39 -8.62
CA VAL A 93 -4.66 -11.36 -7.69
C VAL A 93 -3.86 -11.43 -6.39
N ILE A 94 -3.17 -10.34 -6.07
CA ILE A 94 -2.41 -10.17 -4.84
C ILE A 94 -3.20 -9.28 -3.89
N ILE A 95 -3.38 -9.72 -2.64
CA ILE A 95 -4.19 -9.00 -1.66
C ILE A 95 -3.32 -8.65 -0.45
N GLY A 96 -3.47 -7.41 0.01
CA GLY A 96 -2.82 -6.86 1.20
C GLY A 96 -1.57 -6.04 0.89
N LEU A 97 -1.36 -5.01 1.70
CA LEU A 97 -0.27 -4.04 1.55
C LEU A 97 1.11 -4.72 1.45
N HIS A 98 1.48 -5.56 2.42
CA HIS A 98 2.80 -6.19 2.44
C HIS A 98 3.04 -7.12 1.26
N SER A 99 2.02 -7.86 0.82
CA SER A 99 2.11 -8.77 -0.32
C SER A 99 2.39 -8.01 -1.61
N VAL A 100 1.67 -6.89 -1.83
CA VAL A 100 1.86 -6.03 -2.99
C VAL A 100 3.23 -5.34 -2.94
N VAL A 101 3.59 -4.73 -1.81
CA VAL A 101 4.87 -4.03 -1.63
C VAL A 101 6.06 -4.98 -1.83
N ARG A 102 6.06 -6.19 -1.23
CA ARG A 102 7.15 -7.17 -1.40
C ARG A 102 7.32 -7.59 -2.86
N LYS A 103 6.22 -7.75 -3.59
CA LYS A 103 6.27 -8.11 -5.01
C LYS A 103 6.80 -6.95 -5.85
N LEU A 104 6.35 -5.72 -5.59
CA LEU A 104 6.88 -4.51 -6.26
C LEU A 104 8.36 -4.31 -5.96
N GLU A 105 8.79 -4.51 -4.71
CA GLU A 105 10.20 -4.47 -4.31
C GLU A 105 11.03 -5.53 -5.05
N SER A 106 10.50 -6.76 -5.17
CA SER A 106 11.16 -7.82 -5.94
C SER A 106 11.33 -7.43 -7.41
N LEU A 107 10.31 -6.84 -8.04
CA LEU A 107 10.36 -6.35 -9.42
C LEU A 107 11.33 -5.15 -9.57
N SER A 108 11.32 -4.21 -8.63
CA SER A 108 12.25 -3.08 -8.58
C SER A 108 13.71 -3.54 -8.44
N ASN A 109 13.96 -4.59 -7.66
CA ASN A 109 15.29 -5.18 -7.56
C ASN A 109 15.71 -5.89 -8.87
N LEU A 110 14.75 -6.41 -9.64
CA LEU A 110 15.04 -6.96 -10.98
C LEU A 110 15.41 -5.85 -11.97
N SER A 111 14.69 -4.73 -11.99
CA SER A 111 15.05 -3.60 -12.88
C SER A 111 16.43 -3.03 -12.54
N ARG A 112 16.76 -2.90 -11.24
CA ARG A 112 18.11 -2.49 -10.83
C ARG A 112 19.19 -3.43 -11.36
N LYS A 113 18.97 -4.75 -11.25
CA LYS A 113 19.94 -5.75 -11.74
C LYS A 113 20.06 -5.73 -13.26
N GLN A 114 18.98 -5.50 -13.99
CA GLN A 114 19.00 -5.36 -15.44
C GLN A 114 19.77 -4.10 -15.87
N SER A 115 19.56 -2.97 -15.21
CA SER A 115 20.28 -1.71 -15.48
C SER A 115 21.79 -1.84 -15.27
N ILE A 116 22.24 -2.52 -14.21
CA ILE A 116 23.66 -2.80 -13.97
C ILE A 116 24.22 -3.76 -15.02
N ARG A 117 23.45 -4.77 -15.45
CA ARG A 117 23.90 -5.69 -16.51
C ARG A 117 24.04 -5.01 -17.87
N SER A 118 23.21 -4.01 -18.17
CA SER A 118 23.32 -3.25 -19.41
C SER A 118 24.52 -2.30 -19.46
N SER A 119 25.09 -1.89 -18.32
CA SER A 119 26.30 -1.04 -18.32
C SER A 119 27.60 -1.83 -18.51
N ASP A 120 27.61 -3.11 -18.16
CA ASP A 120 28.84 -3.90 -18.08
C ASP A 120 28.98 -4.98 -19.18
N LEU A 121 28.07 -5.05 -20.16
CA LEU A 121 28.09 -6.11 -21.19
C LEU A 121 27.74 -5.60 -22.61
N GLU A 122 28.68 -4.88 -23.23
CA GLU A 122 29.10 -5.29 -24.57
C GLU A 122 30.13 -6.41 -24.37
N THR A 123 29.97 -7.53 -25.06
CA THR A 123 30.78 -8.77 -25.02
C THR A 123 30.22 -9.89 -24.14
N LEU A 124 29.80 -10.95 -24.84
CA LEU A 124 29.48 -12.32 -24.41
C LEU A 124 27.98 -12.69 -24.31
N GLU A 125 27.52 -13.13 -25.49
CA GLU A 125 26.73 -14.34 -25.73
C GLU A 125 25.27 -14.40 -25.25
N ILE A 126 24.46 -14.37 -26.30
CA ILE A 126 23.06 -14.74 -26.41
C ILE A 126 22.91 -16.22 -26.05
N ASP A 127 22.42 -16.51 -24.84
CA ASP A 127 21.83 -17.81 -24.51
C ASP A 127 20.30 -17.70 -24.62
N HIS A 128 19.82 -17.92 -25.84
CA HIS A 128 18.40 -18.12 -26.13
C HIS A 128 17.93 -19.45 -25.51
N LYS A 129 17.44 -19.40 -24.27
CA LYS A 129 16.61 -20.49 -23.75
C LYS A 129 15.53 -20.00 -22.78
N THR A 130 14.45 -19.46 -23.33
CA THR A 130 13.08 -19.57 -22.76
C THR A 130 12.04 -19.28 -23.84
N ILE A 131 11.79 -20.26 -24.72
CA ILE A 131 10.52 -20.41 -25.43
C ILE A 131 10.11 -21.85 -25.13
N VAL A 132 9.29 -22.10 -24.11
CA VAL A 132 7.85 -22.43 -24.16
C VAL A 132 7.38 -22.67 -22.71
N ASP A 133 6.24 -22.07 -22.34
CA ASP A 133 5.30 -22.43 -21.27
C ASP A 133 5.83 -22.93 -19.90
N ASP A 134 5.81 -22.03 -18.93
CA ASP A 134 4.99 -22.25 -17.74
C ASP A 134 4.55 -20.88 -17.19
N ALA A 135 3.24 -20.64 -17.15
CA ALA A 135 2.60 -19.45 -16.59
C ALA A 135 2.73 -19.46 -15.06
N SER A 136 3.97 -19.48 -14.58
CA SER A 136 4.32 -19.25 -13.19
C SER A 136 4.10 -17.77 -12.88
N PRO A 137 3.28 -17.40 -11.88
CA PRO A 137 3.01 -16.01 -11.49
C PRO A 137 4.25 -15.29 -10.90
N SER A 138 5.43 -15.91 -10.94
CA SER A 138 6.67 -15.36 -10.39
C SER A 138 7.20 -14.17 -11.19
N ASN A 139 7.01 -14.13 -12.51
CA ASN A 139 7.55 -13.06 -13.40
C ASN A 139 6.47 -12.16 -14.01
N CYS A 140 5.24 -12.18 -13.48
CA CYS A 140 4.19 -11.31 -14.00
C CYS A 140 4.37 -9.86 -13.55
N HIS A 141 4.29 -8.94 -14.51
CA HIS A 141 4.19 -7.50 -14.29
C HIS A 141 2.83 -7.16 -13.67
N PHE A 142 2.74 -6.08 -12.89
CA PHE A 142 1.47 -5.59 -12.36
C PHE A 142 0.72 -4.82 -13.46
N LEU A 143 -0.56 -5.09 -13.63
CA LEU A 143 -1.42 -4.26 -14.47
C LEU A 143 -1.87 -3.02 -13.68
N ALA A 144 -2.36 -3.25 -12.47
CA ALA A 144 -3.01 -2.24 -11.66
C ALA A 144 -2.85 -2.52 -10.17
N VAL A 145 -2.71 -1.45 -9.39
CA VAL A 145 -2.71 -1.48 -7.93
C VAL A 145 -3.82 -0.55 -7.43
N PHE A 146 -4.68 -1.09 -6.55
CA PHE A 146 -5.81 -0.39 -5.96
C PHE A 146 -5.56 -0.18 -4.47
N ILE A 147 -5.66 1.07 -4.02
CA ILE A 147 -5.63 1.43 -2.60
C ILE A 147 -7.08 1.55 -2.13
N LEU A 148 -7.45 0.74 -1.12
CA LEU A 148 -8.81 0.71 -0.54
C LEU A 148 -8.89 1.38 0.83
N SER A 149 -7.77 1.55 1.53
CA SER A 149 -7.77 2.13 2.88
C SER A 149 -7.56 3.64 2.82
N SER A 150 -8.46 4.39 3.47
CA SER A 150 -8.32 5.83 3.70
C SER A 150 -7.23 6.17 4.73
N SER A 151 -6.87 5.21 5.59
CA SER A 151 -5.90 5.35 6.70
C SER A 151 -4.46 4.97 6.31
N MET A 152 -4.08 5.22 5.05
CA MET A 152 -2.70 5.04 4.61
C MET A 152 -1.92 6.36 4.80
N PRO A 153 -0.81 6.38 5.55
CA PRO A 153 0.08 7.54 5.62
C PRO A 153 0.59 7.94 4.23
N MET A 154 0.69 9.24 3.97
CA MET A 154 1.19 9.75 2.68
C MET A 154 2.56 9.16 2.33
N ALA A 155 3.48 9.06 3.30
CA ALA A 155 4.82 8.49 3.09
C ALA A 155 4.82 7.08 2.48
N ILE A 156 3.80 6.26 2.76
CA ILE A 156 3.68 4.91 2.16
C ILE A 156 3.18 5.02 0.72
N GLU A 157 2.33 5.99 0.41
CA GLU A 157 1.85 6.28 -0.94
C GLU A 157 2.99 6.78 -1.84
N ASP A 158 3.86 7.67 -1.34
CA ASP A 158 5.07 8.12 -2.06
C ASP A 158 5.98 6.94 -2.39
N LEU A 159 6.27 6.10 -1.38
CA LEU A 159 7.09 4.90 -1.55
C LEU A 159 6.46 3.94 -2.55
N LEU A 160 5.13 3.78 -2.49
CA LEU A 160 4.41 2.91 -3.40
C LEU A 160 4.51 3.41 -4.84
N GLN A 161 4.32 4.71 -5.08
CA GLN A 161 4.48 5.31 -6.40
C GLN A 161 5.89 5.10 -6.95
N GLN A 162 6.92 5.31 -6.13
CA GLN A 162 8.32 5.04 -6.51
C GLN A 162 8.51 3.57 -6.90
N LEU A 163 8.05 2.64 -6.06
CA LEU A 163 8.15 1.20 -6.32
C LEU A 163 7.40 0.77 -7.58
N ILE A 164 6.25 1.38 -7.87
CA ILE A 164 5.45 1.14 -9.07
C ILE A 164 6.24 1.56 -10.31
N VAL A 165 6.77 2.79 -10.33
CA VAL A 165 7.56 3.27 -11.45
C VAL A 165 8.82 2.42 -11.66
N THR A 166 9.59 2.13 -10.61
CA THR A 166 10.82 1.32 -10.73
C THR A 166 10.53 -0.14 -11.07
N ALA A 167 9.42 -0.71 -10.60
CA ALA A 167 8.98 -2.06 -10.98
C ALA A 167 8.54 -2.12 -12.45
N SER A 168 7.98 -1.03 -12.99
CA SER A 168 7.63 -0.93 -14.41
C SER A 168 8.84 -0.95 -15.32
N LEU A 169 9.98 -0.41 -14.88
CA LEU A 169 11.23 -0.47 -15.64
C LEU A 169 11.76 -1.91 -15.82
N ALA A 170 11.33 -2.87 -15.00
CA ALA A 170 11.79 -4.26 -15.10
C ALA A 170 11.24 -4.99 -16.34
N HIS A 171 10.12 -4.51 -16.88
CA HIS A 171 9.42 -5.12 -18.01
C HIS A 171 8.95 -4.05 -19.00
N PRO A 172 9.85 -3.56 -19.88
CA PRO A 172 9.51 -2.51 -20.85
C PRO A 172 8.50 -2.98 -21.92
N GLU A 173 8.27 -4.28 -22.05
CA GLU A 173 7.32 -4.87 -23.01
C GLU A 173 5.85 -4.68 -22.61
N TYR A 174 5.58 -4.45 -21.31
CA TYR A 174 4.22 -4.34 -20.77
C TYR A 174 3.85 -2.88 -20.50
N PRO A 175 2.54 -2.53 -20.52
CA PRO A 175 2.09 -1.19 -20.17
C PRO A 175 2.42 -0.88 -18.71
N GLN A 176 2.68 0.39 -18.41
CA GLN A 176 3.04 0.82 -17.07
C GLN A 176 1.93 0.52 -16.06
N THR A 177 2.36 0.11 -14.86
CA THR A 177 1.52 -0.10 -13.69
C THR A 177 0.71 1.15 -13.33
N ARG A 178 -0.60 1.00 -13.20
CA ARG A 178 -1.51 2.09 -12.82
C ARG A 178 -1.89 2.01 -11.36
N LEU A 179 -1.90 3.15 -10.67
CA LEU A 179 -2.34 3.26 -9.29
C LEU A 179 -3.69 3.95 -9.23
N VAL A 180 -4.65 3.31 -8.57
CA VAL A 180 -5.97 3.88 -8.35
C VAL A 180 -6.24 3.95 -6.86
N ARG A 181 -6.57 5.15 -6.38
CA ARG A 181 -7.06 5.35 -5.02
C ARG A 181 -8.58 5.27 -5.03
N LEU A 182 -9.14 4.32 -4.30
CA LEU A 182 -10.58 4.17 -4.13
C LEU A 182 -11.05 4.93 -2.89
N SER A 183 -12.27 5.45 -2.95
CA SER A 183 -12.90 6.04 -1.76
C SER A 183 -13.32 4.96 -0.77
N GLU A 184 -13.50 5.36 0.50
CA GLU A 184 -13.86 4.45 1.58
C GLU A 184 -15.22 3.75 1.37
N ASN A 185 -16.11 4.38 0.59
CA ASN A 185 -17.44 3.85 0.26
C ASN A 185 -17.37 2.47 -0.44
N TYR A 186 -16.33 2.23 -1.25
CA TYR A 186 -16.18 0.97 -1.96
C TYR A 186 -15.50 -0.12 -1.14
N HIS A 187 -14.88 0.22 -0.01
CA HIS A 187 -14.10 -0.71 0.81
C HIS A 187 -14.95 -1.92 1.23
N ASN A 188 -16.12 -1.66 1.81
CA ASN A 188 -17.01 -2.69 2.35
C ASN A 188 -17.56 -3.60 1.24
N HIS A 189 -17.87 -3.04 0.09
CA HIS A 189 -18.36 -3.81 -1.06
C HIS A 189 -17.27 -4.75 -1.57
N LEU A 190 -16.04 -4.26 -1.74
CA LEU A 190 -14.92 -5.05 -2.23
C LEU A 190 -14.47 -6.11 -1.22
N SER A 191 -14.47 -5.81 0.08
CA SER A 191 -14.14 -6.78 1.13
C SER A 191 -15.16 -7.92 1.18
N GLN A 192 -16.46 -7.60 1.03
CA GLN A 192 -17.54 -8.58 0.93
C GLN A 192 -17.41 -9.46 -0.33
N CYS A 193 -17.13 -8.86 -1.50
CA CYS A 193 -16.88 -9.61 -2.73
C CYS A 193 -15.68 -10.56 -2.61
N LEU A 194 -14.61 -10.16 -1.91
CA LEU A 194 -13.43 -10.99 -1.65
C LEU A 194 -13.64 -12.05 -0.56
N GLY A 195 -14.67 -11.93 0.27
CA GLY A 195 -14.86 -12.80 1.44
C GLY A 195 -13.78 -12.63 2.50
N ILE A 196 -13.26 -11.41 2.68
CA ILE A 196 -12.23 -11.05 3.67
C ILE A 196 -12.80 -9.93 4.55
N PRO A 197 -12.51 -9.89 5.87
CA PRO A 197 -13.04 -8.85 6.75
C PRO A 197 -12.65 -7.42 6.32
N SER A 198 -11.41 -7.22 5.88
CA SER A 198 -10.93 -5.94 5.36
C SER A 198 -9.73 -6.16 4.44
N ALA A 199 -9.66 -5.38 3.36
CA ALA A 199 -8.54 -5.39 2.43
C ALA A 199 -8.03 -3.96 2.25
N SER A 200 -6.74 -3.74 2.51
CA SER A 200 -6.14 -2.41 2.38
C SER A 200 -5.70 -2.11 0.94
N MET A 201 -5.25 -3.12 0.22
CA MET A 201 -4.68 -2.99 -1.11
C MET A 201 -4.95 -4.25 -1.93
N ILE A 202 -5.19 -4.06 -3.23
CA ILE A 202 -5.39 -5.15 -4.20
C ILE A 202 -4.46 -4.87 -5.39
N GLY A 203 -3.63 -5.83 -5.75
CA GLY A 203 -2.81 -5.79 -6.95
C GLY A 203 -3.32 -6.81 -7.96
N ILE A 204 -3.48 -6.40 -9.21
CA ILE A 204 -3.82 -7.27 -10.33
C ILE A 204 -2.58 -7.43 -11.19
N LEU A 205 -2.19 -8.68 -11.44
CA LEU A 205 -1.11 -9.02 -12.34
C LEU A 205 -1.60 -9.02 -13.80
N ASN A 206 -0.71 -8.69 -14.71
CA ASN A 206 -0.97 -8.78 -16.14
C ASN A 206 -1.17 -10.26 -16.55
N GLY A 207 -2.03 -10.50 -17.54
CA GLY A 207 -2.38 -11.85 -18.01
C GLY A 207 -3.46 -12.57 -17.19
N ALA A 208 -4.17 -11.85 -16.31
CA ALA A 208 -5.26 -12.43 -15.54
C ALA A 208 -6.47 -12.80 -16.44
N PRO A 209 -7.10 -13.96 -16.23
CA PRO A 209 -8.31 -14.30 -16.98
C PRO A 209 -9.42 -13.29 -16.64
N LEU A 210 -10.20 -12.90 -17.64
CA LEU A 210 -11.29 -11.91 -17.53
C LEU A 210 -10.86 -10.47 -17.19
N SER A 211 -9.55 -10.17 -17.10
CA SER A 211 -9.08 -8.80 -16.79
C SER A 211 -8.91 -7.90 -18.01
N LYS A 212 -9.07 -8.42 -19.24
CA LYS A 212 -8.83 -7.65 -20.48
C LYS A 212 -9.66 -6.37 -20.55
N GLY A 213 -10.96 -6.45 -20.26
CA GLY A 213 -11.83 -5.26 -20.25
C GLY A 213 -11.45 -4.24 -19.17
N LEU A 214 -11.00 -4.70 -18.00
CA LEU A 214 -10.48 -3.81 -16.96
C LEU A 214 -9.16 -3.18 -17.39
N ALA A 215 -8.26 -3.95 -18.01
CA ALA A 215 -6.98 -3.48 -18.51
C ALA A 215 -7.15 -2.37 -19.57
N GLU A 216 -8.00 -2.59 -20.56
CA GLU A 216 -8.30 -1.62 -21.62
C GLU A 216 -8.94 -0.35 -21.04
N PHE A 217 -9.93 -0.50 -20.15
CA PHE A 217 -10.58 0.64 -19.51
C PHE A 217 -9.59 1.47 -18.69
N MET A 218 -8.75 0.82 -17.89
CA MET A 218 -7.72 1.51 -17.12
C MET A 218 -6.69 2.17 -18.03
N THR A 219 -6.35 1.53 -19.15
CA THR A 219 -5.41 2.03 -20.15
C THR A 219 -5.85 3.37 -20.75
N ASN A 220 -7.16 3.54 -20.93
CA ASN A 220 -7.72 4.74 -21.53
C ASN A 220 -8.02 5.84 -20.51
N HIS A 221 -8.43 5.50 -19.28
CA HIS A 221 -8.98 6.48 -18.33
C HIS A 221 -8.05 6.85 -17.17
N VAL A 222 -7.15 5.97 -16.74
CA VAL A 222 -6.31 6.21 -15.55
C VAL A 222 -4.92 6.64 -16.01
N PRO A 223 -4.45 7.88 -15.79
CA PRO A 223 -3.16 8.29 -16.31
C PRO A 223 -1.99 7.54 -15.64
N GLU A 224 -0.87 7.50 -16.33
CA GLU A 224 0.38 6.92 -15.87
C GLU A 224 0.99 7.75 -14.74
N ILE A 225 1.66 7.08 -13.79
CA ILE A 225 2.38 7.76 -12.73
C ILE A 225 3.75 8.16 -13.25
N ARG A 226 4.01 9.46 -13.31
CA ARG A 226 5.33 10.00 -13.64
C ARG A 226 5.93 10.70 -12.44
N ILE A 227 7.18 10.35 -12.14
CA ILE A 227 7.95 10.95 -11.06
C ILE A 227 9.10 11.72 -11.71
N PRO A 228 9.00 13.06 -11.84
CA PRO A 228 9.92 13.85 -12.67
C PRO A 228 11.39 13.71 -12.30
N TRP A 229 11.70 13.56 -11.00
CA TRP A 229 13.08 13.41 -10.53
C TRP A 229 13.65 12.00 -10.74
N LEU A 230 12.81 11.02 -11.08
CA LEU A 230 13.21 9.62 -11.32
C LEU A 230 13.50 9.34 -12.80
N GLU A 231 12.98 10.15 -13.73
CA GLU A 231 13.09 9.96 -15.19
C GLU A 231 14.46 10.31 -15.81
N GLY A 232 15.53 10.37 -14.99
CA GLY A 232 16.91 10.60 -15.46
C GLY A 232 17.30 12.07 -15.56
N SER A 233 18.61 12.32 -15.58
CA SER A 233 19.24 13.64 -15.39
C SER A 233 18.98 14.68 -16.50
N SER A 234 18.39 14.29 -17.62
CA SER A 234 18.20 15.19 -18.77
C SER A 234 17.10 16.25 -18.57
N SER A 235 16.19 16.07 -17.61
CA SER A 235 15.05 16.97 -17.36
C SER A 235 14.95 17.50 -15.92
N VAL A 236 15.92 17.21 -15.06
CA VAL A 236 15.84 17.59 -13.64
C VAL A 236 16.18 19.07 -13.46
N GLN A 237 15.16 19.91 -13.53
CA GLN A 237 15.25 21.30 -13.10
C GLN A 237 15.37 21.36 -11.58
N TYR A 238 16.31 22.15 -11.08
CA TYR A 238 16.45 22.40 -9.65
C TYR A 238 15.16 23.01 -9.10
N LEU A 239 14.57 22.36 -8.09
CA LEU A 239 13.41 22.86 -7.37
C LEU A 239 13.89 23.52 -6.07
N PRO A 240 13.56 24.81 -5.84
CA PRO A 240 13.98 25.52 -4.63
C PRO A 240 13.31 24.92 -3.39
N VAL A 241 14.03 24.98 -2.27
CA VAL A 241 13.55 24.45 -0.99
C VAL A 241 12.34 25.25 -0.50
N LYS A 242 11.30 24.56 -0.04
CA LYS A 242 10.11 25.19 0.54
C LYS A 242 10.35 25.39 2.04
N ILE A 243 10.42 26.65 2.47
CA ILE A 243 10.57 27.00 3.89
C ILE A 243 9.18 27.38 4.41
N ASN A 244 8.64 26.56 5.31
CA ASN A 244 7.37 26.81 5.97
C ASN A 244 7.62 27.47 7.34
N GLU A 245 6.85 28.50 7.65
CA GLU A 245 6.83 29.12 8.97
C GLU A 245 5.72 28.47 9.80
N MET A 246 6.06 27.93 10.97
CA MET A 246 5.09 27.32 11.89
C MET A 246 5.13 28.00 13.25
N GLU A 247 3.96 28.40 13.73
CA GLU A 247 3.79 28.90 15.08
C GLU A 247 3.61 27.73 16.05
N ASN A 248 4.58 27.54 16.95
CA ASN A 248 4.52 26.53 17.99
C ASN A 248 4.29 27.18 19.35
N LEU A 249 3.37 26.62 20.14
CA LEU A 249 3.15 27.03 21.52
C LEU A 249 4.19 26.35 22.42
N VAL A 250 5.07 27.14 23.02
CA VAL A 250 6.08 26.66 23.96
C VAL A 250 5.63 27.01 25.37
N VAL A 251 5.65 26.01 26.26
CA VAL A 251 5.42 26.24 27.69
C VAL A 251 6.69 26.84 28.29
N SER A 252 6.61 28.08 28.76
CA SER A 252 7.70 28.68 29.54
C SER A 252 7.45 28.47 31.04
N VAL A 253 8.38 27.81 31.73
CA VAL A 253 8.34 27.67 33.19
C VAL A 253 9.02 28.88 33.82
N VAL A 254 8.25 29.71 34.52
CA VAL A 254 8.77 30.86 35.26
C VAL A 254 9.52 30.37 36.51
N LYS A 255 10.84 30.56 36.57
CA LYS A 255 11.64 30.32 37.79
C LYS A 255 11.50 31.53 38.73
N HIS A 256 10.82 31.36 39.86
CA HIS A 256 10.81 32.39 40.92
C HIS A 256 12.21 32.55 41.53
N LYS A 257 12.80 33.76 41.42
CA LYS A 257 13.98 34.15 42.20
C LYS A 257 13.55 34.52 43.62
N LYS A 258 14.03 33.78 44.63
CA LYS A 258 13.90 34.16 46.06
C LYS A 258 14.83 35.34 46.35
N THR A 259 14.28 36.54 46.51
CA THR A 259 15.03 37.69 47.02
C THR A 259 15.15 37.56 48.55
N GLN A 260 16.35 37.27 49.07
CA GLN A 260 16.63 37.34 50.51
C GLN A 260 16.70 38.82 50.93
N ILE A 261 15.76 39.26 51.76
CA ILE A 261 15.81 40.57 52.42
C ILE A 261 16.54 40.38 53.76
N MET A 262 17.81 40.80 53.82
CA MET A 262 18.57 40.91 55.07
C MET A 262 18.12 42.16 55.85
N ARG A 263 17.42 41.96 56.98
CA ARG A 263 17.11 43.01 57.97
C ARG A 263 18.38 43.38 58.74
N LYS A 264 18.94 44.58 58.54
CA LYS A 264 19.87 45.19 59.50
C LYS A 264 19.07 45.89 60.60
N GLN A 265 19.16 45.38 61.83
CA GLN A 265 18.71 46.07 63.03
C GLN A 265 19.74 47.16 63.37
N ASN A 266 19.28 48.41 63.51
CA ASN A 266 20.12 49.52 63.93
C ASN A 266 19.92 49.75 65.43
N ILE A 267 20.98 49.55 66.20
CA ILE A 267 21.08 49.85 67.63
C ILE A 267 21.23 51.38 67.74
N LYS A 268 20.32 52.04 68.47
CA LYS A 268 20.45 53.45 68.85
C LYS A 268 21.05 53.52 70.27
N THR A 269 22.21 54.14 70.38
CA THR A 269 22.80 54.67 71.62
C THR A 269 22.92 56.18 71.46
N THR A 270 22.16 56.92 72.27
CA THR A 270 22.46 58.24 72.85
C THR A 270 21.33 58.58 73.80
#